data_AF-A0A2I9DNI6-F1
#
_entry.id   AF-A0A2I9DNI6-F1
#
_cell.length_a   1.000
_cell.length_b   1.000
_cell.length_c   1.000
_cell.angle_alpha   90.00
_cell.angle_beta   90.00
_cell.angle_gamma   90.00
#
_symmetry.space_group_name_H-M   'P 1'
#
loop_
_entity.id
_entity.type
_entity.pdbx_description
1 polymer ?
#
loop_
_entity_poly.entity_id
_entity_poly.type
_entity_poly.pdbx_seq_one_letter_code
_entity_poly.pdbx_strand_id
1 'polypeptide(L)'
;MFLSGQGKSSGRPVTGREGHSDAELLCALPRGDPRALRELHRRYAPSLYALARRAGHHDPEPHVQEAFLLIARRADCHARTALEARTWIMAVARRALVGTGSQA
;
A
#
# COMPACT_ATOMS: atom_id res chain seq x y z
N MET A 1 -28.80 -27.35 5.23
CA MET A 1 -28.11 -27.85 4.02
C MET A 1 -27.97 -26.68 3.06
N PHE A 2 -26.78 -26.11 2.92
CA PHE A 2 -26.18 -25.45 1.74
C PHE A 2 -24.80 -24.92 2.18
N LEU A 3 -23.75 -25.64 1.80
CA LEU A 3 -22.35 -25.28 2.01
C LEU A 3 -21.88 -24.51 0.77
N SER A 4 -21.60 -23.22 0.90
CA SER A 4 -20.86 -22.48 -0.13
C SER A 4 -19.37 -22.72 0.09
N GLY A 5 -18.81 -23.51 -0.82
CA GLY A 5 -17.43 -23.95 -0.82
C GLY A 5 -16.44 -22.81 -0.93
N GLN A 6 -15.55 -22.74 0.06
CA GLN A 6 -14.28 -22.02 -0.05
C GLN A 6 -13.41 -22.75 -1.08
N GLY A 7 -13.10 -22.05 -2.17
CA GLY A 7 -12.22 -22.50 -3.24
C GLY A 7 -10.82 -22.77 -2.70
N LYS A 8 -10.37 -24.00 -2.93
CA LYS A 8 -9.10 -24.57 -2.51
C LYS A 8 -7.90 -23.78 -3.04
N SER A 9 -7.01 -23.44 -2.12
CA SER A 9 -5.61 -23.12 -2.38
C SER A 9 -4.90 -24.37 -2.93
N SER A 10 -4.51 -24.35 -4.21
CA SER A 10 -3.51 -25.27 -4.76
C SER A 10 -2.63 -24.50 -5.74
N GLY A 11 -1.33 -24.73 -5.64
CA GLY A 11 -0.29 -23.82 -6.09
C GLY A 11 0.05 -23.86 -7.59
N ARG A 12 0.78 -22.82 -8.00
CA ARG A 12 1.71 -22.85 -9.13
C ARG A 12 2.92 -21.99 -8.76
N PRO A 13 4.16 -22.44 -9.04
CA PRO A 13 5.32 -21.58 -8.93
C PRO A 13 5.31 -20.66 -10.16
N VAL A 14 4.84 -19.42 -10.00
CA VAL A 14 4.99 -18.40 -11.05
C VAL A 14 6.35 -17.73 -10.87
N THR A 15 7.31 -18.15 -11.67
CA THR A 15 8.52 -17.38 -11.93
C THR A 15 8.17 -16.27 -12.90
N GLY A 16 7.97 -15.07 -12.35
CA GLY A 16 7.60 -13.85 -13.07
C GLY A 16 6.73 -12.96 -12.19
N ARG A 17 7.31 -12.27 -11.20
CA ARG A 17 6.52 -11.52 -10.20
C ARG A 17 6.10 -10.12 -10.68
N GLU A 18 5.56 -10.03 -11.90
CA GLU A 18 4.73 -8.92 -12.37
C GLU A 18 3.29 -9.45 -12.48
N GLY A 19 2.44 -9.22 -11.48
CA GLY A 19 1.08 -9.76 -11.53
C GLY A 19 0.24 -9.76 -10.25
N HIS A 20 0.78 -9.35 -9.10
CA HIS A 20 -0.05 -9.18 -7.90
C HIS A 20 -0.83 -7.87 -8.00
N SER A 21 -2.13 -7.91 -7.76
CA SER A 21 -2.98 -6.73 -7.58
C SER A 21 -2.57 -5.95 -6.33
N ASP A 22 -2.95 -4.68 -6.26
CA ASP A 22 -2.62 -3.85 -5.09
C ASP A 22 -3.26 -4.38 -3.80
N ALA A 23 -4.45 -4.98 -3.90
CA ALA A 23 -5.10 -5.64 -2.77
C ALA A 23 -4.31 -6.85 -2.26
N GLU A 24 -3.77 -7.68 -3.15
CA GLU A 24 -2.93 -8.82 -2.77
C GLU A 24 -1.62 -8.37 -2.12
N LEU A 25 -1.03 -7.28 -2.64
CA LEU A 25 0.17 -6.68 -2.04
C LEU A 25 -0.12 -6.13 -0.64
N LEU A 26 -1.24 -5.43 -0.43
CA LEU A 26 -1.68 -4.97 0.89
C LEU A 26 -1.88 -6.15 1.86
N CYS A 27 -2.56 -7.22 1.43
CA CYS A 27 -2.78 -8.42 2.24
C CYS A 27 -1.49 -9.20 2.59
N ALA A 28 -0.39 -8.97 1.87
CA ALA A 28 0.90 -9.61 2.12
C ALA A 28 1.79 -8.81 3.10
N LEU A 29 1.54 -7.51 3.29
CA LEU A 29 2.32 -6.65 4.18
C LEU A 29 2.31 -7.09 5.66
N PRO A 30 1.17 -7.43 6.28
CA PRO A 30 1.12 -7.88 7.68
C PRO A 30 1.88 -9.19 7.92
N ARG A 31 2.08 -9.99 6.86
CA ARG A 31 2.82 -11.27 6.90
C ARG A 31 4.33 -11.07 6.82
N GLY A 32 4.79 -9.82 6.72
CA GLY A 32 6.19 -9.47 6.63
C GLY A 32 6.84 -9.78 5.27
N ASP A 33 6.08 -9.91 4.17
CA ASP A 33 6.66 -10.11 2.84
C ASP A 33 7.36 -8.82 2.35
N PRO A 34 8.70 -8.74 2.35
CA PRO A 34 9.39 -7.51 1.99
C PRO A 34 9.28 -7.21 0.49
N ARG A 35 8.92 -8.21 -0.34
CA ARG A 35 8.69 -8.01 -1.77
C ARG A 35 7.38 -7.26 -2.02
N ALA A 36 6.39 -7.37 -1.14
CA ALA A 36 5.12 -6.67 -1.28
C ALA A 36 5.31 -5.15 -1.13
N LEU A 37 6.06 -4.74 -0.10
CA LEU A 37 6.40 -3.33 0.11
C LEU A 37 7.23 -2.77 -1.05
N ARG A 38 8.21 -3.52 -1.56
CA ARG A 38 9.01 -3.10 -2.72
C ARG A 38 8.16 -2.89 -3.97
N GLU A 39 7.18 -3.76 -4.22
CA GLU A 39 6.32 -3.65 -5.38
C GLU A 39 5.35 -2.46 -5.26
N LEU A 40 4.78 -2.25 -4.06
CA LEU A 40 4.00 -1.03 -3.79
C LEU A 40 4.86 0.22 -3.95
N HIS A 41 6.09 0.22 -3.45
CA HIS A 41 7.03 1.32 -3.62
C HIS A 41 7.28 1.60 -5.10
N ARG A 42 7.63 0.58 -5.89
CA ARG A 42 7.86 0.70 -7.35
C ARG A 42 6.68 1.37 -8.07
N ARG A 43 5.44 0.96 -7.75
CA ARG A 43 4.22 1.45 -8.40
C ARG A 43 3.83 2.85 -7.98
N TYR A 44 3.95 3.15 -6.68
CA TYR A 44 3.32 4.32 -6.09
C TYR A 44 4.31 5.47 -5.83
N ALA A 45 5.60 5.19 -5.68
CA ALA A 45 6.60 6.20 -5.34
C ALA A 45 6.56 7.42 -6.29
N PRO A 46 6.52 7.28 -7.64
CA PRO A 46 6.45 8.45 -8.53
C PRO A 46 5.25 9.37 -8.22
N SER A 47 4.09 8.79 -7.90
CA SER A 47 2.88 9.56 -7.57
C SER A 47 2.97 10.21 -6.19
N LEU A 48 3.55 9.52 -5.20
CA LEU A 48 3.75 10.07 -3.86
C LEU A 48 4.80 11.19 -3.86
N TYR A 49 5.90 11.08 -4.61
CA TYR A 49 6.87 12.17 -4.75
C TYR A 49 6.24 13.40 -5.39
N ALA A 50 5.47 13.21 -6.47
CA ALA A 50 4.75 14.31 -7.11
C ALA A 50 3.76 14.99 -6.15
N LEU A 51 3.06 14.18 -5.34
CA LEU A 51 2.13 14.68 -4.32
C LEU A 51 2.87 15.44 -3.21
N ALA A 52 3.98 14.92 -2.71
CA ALA A 52 4.79 15.55 -1.67
C ALA A 52 5.36 16.89 -2.13
N ARG A 53 5.87 16.95 -3.36
CA ARG A 53 6.32 18.21 -4.00
C ARG A 53 5.19 19.23 -4.10
N ARG A 54 4.00 18.81 -4.53
CA ARG A 54 2.80 19.67 -4.60
C ARG A 54 2.32 20.13 -3.22
N ALA A 55 2.58 19.37 -2.18
CA ALA A 55 2.29 19.72 -0.80
C ALA A 55 3.31 20.70 -0.18
N GLY A 56 4.39 21.04 -0.90
CA GLY A 56 5.39 22.02 -0.46
C GLY A 56 6.64 21.41 0.21
N HIS A 57 6.80 20.08 0.19
CA HIS A 57 7.99 19.43 0.75
C HIS A 57 9.23 19.68 -0.13
N HIS A 58 10.19 20.46 0.38
CA HIS A 58 11.46 20.72 -0.29
C HIS A 58 12.34 19.46 -0.38
N ASP A 59 12.29 18.61 0.65
CA ASP A 59 12.87 17.26 0.68
C ASP A 59 11.76 16.21 0.86
N PRO A 60 11.20 15.67 -0.24
CA PRO A 60 10.06 14.74 -0.19
C PRO A 60 10.43 13.32 0.22
N GLU A 61 11.70 12.92 0.13
CA GLU A 61 12.17 11.56 0.41
C GLU A 61 11.73 11.02 1.78
N PRO A 62 12.05 11.67 2.93
CA PRO A 62 11.66 11.15 4.23
C PRO A 62 10.15 11.08 4.42
N HIS A 63 9.40 12.03 3.86
CA HIS A 63 7.95 12.08 3.94
C HIS A 63 7.29 10.95 3.15
N VAL A 64 7.82 10.62 1.97
CA VAL A 64 7.35 9.49 1.16
C VAL A 64 7.67 8.17 1.84
N GLN A 65 8.86 8.02 2.45
CA GLN A 65 9.22 6.83 3.22
C GLN A 65 8.27 6.61 4.40
N GLU A 66 7.99 7.66 5.20
CA GLU A 66 7.04 7.58 6.31
C GLU A 66 5.62 7.25 5.83
N ALA A 67 5.20 7.77 4.68
CA ALA A 67 3.91 7.42 4.08
C ALA A 67 3.83 5.91 3.75
N PHE A 68 4.88 5.31 3.22
CA PHE A 68 4.94 3.86 2.98
C PHE A 68 4.94 3.04 4.27
N LEU A 69 5.63 3.50 5.32
CA LEU A 69 5.57 2.88 6.65
C LEU A 69 4.16 2.93 7.23
N LEU A 70 3.46 4.06 7.08
CA LEU A 70 2.07 4.20 7.52
C LEU A 70 1.13 3.29 6.75
N ILE A 71 1.30 3.17 5.43
CA ILE A 71 0.56 2.21 4.58
C ILE A 71 0.77 0.79 5.08
N ALA A 72 2.03 0.39 5.32
CA ALA A 72 2.37 -0.94 5.81
C ALA A 72 1.74 -1.24 7.17
N ARG A 73 1.84 -0.31 8.14
CA ARG A 73 1.26 -0.44 9.47
C ARG A 73 -0.26 -0.51 9.46
N ARG A 74 -0.91 0.08 8.47
CA ARG A 74 -2.37 0.13 8.36
C ARG A 74 -2.95 -0.86 7.36
N ALA A 75 -2.14 -1.71 6.73
CA ALA A 75 -2.60 -2.61 5.68
C ALA A 75 -3.74 -3.53 6.14
N ASP A 76 -3.73 -4.00 7.39
CA ASP A 76 -4.82 -4.78 8.00
C ASP A 76 -6.16 -4.04 8.03
N CYS A 77 -6.14 -2.70 8.05
CA CYS A 77 -7.34 -1.88 8.02
C CYS A 77 -8.01 -1.89 6.64
N HIS A 78 -7.26 -2.10 5.55
CA HIS A 78 -7.82 -2.12 4.19
C HIS A 78 -8.93 -3.16 4.07
N ALA A 79 -8.72 -4.36 4.63
CA ALA A 79 -9.70 -5.44 4.65
C ALA A 79 -11.01 -5.08 5.38
N ARG A 80 -11.01 -4.04 6.22
CA ARG A 80 -12.20 -3.53 6.94
C ARG A 80 -12.89 -2.36 6.23
N THR A 81 -12.39 -1.94 5.07
CA THR A 81 -12.96 -0.86 4.27
C THR A 81 -13.59 -1.39 2.99
N ALA A 82 -14.62 -0.70 2.51
CA ALA A 82 -15.18 -0.95 1.17
C ALA A 82 -14.36 -0.26 0.05
N LEU A 83 -13.21 0.36 0.39
CA LEU A 83 -12.40 1.10 -0.57
C LEU A 83 -11.55 0.15 -1.41
N GLU A 84 -11.49 0.44 -2.71
CA GLU A 84 -10.54 -0.19 -3.61
C GLU A 84 -9.09 0.13 -3.14
N ALA A 85 -8.17 -0.82 -3.34
CA ALA A 85 -6.81 -0.79 -2.77
C ALA A 85 -6.02 0.46 -3.17
N ARG A 86 -6.00 0.82 -4.45
CA ARG A 86 -5.34 2.04 -4.93
C ARG A 86 -5.93 3.29 -4.27
N THR A 87 -7.25 3.36 -4.19
CA THR A 87 -7.96 4.47 -3.54
C THR A 87 -7.58 4.58 -2.06
N TRP A 88 -7.53 3.45 -1.36
CA TRP A 88 -7.14 3.40 0.05
C TRP A 88 -5.67 3.81 0.25
N ILE A 89 -4.75 3.29 -0.58
CA ILE A 89 -3.31 3.64 -0.55
C ILE A 89 -3.13 5.15 -0.71
N MET A 90 -3.76 5.74 -1.73
CA MET A 90 -3.66 7.17 -2.00
C MET A 90 -4.29 8.00 -0.89
N ALA A 91 -5.39 7.56 -0.28
CA ALA A 91 -6.01 8.25 0.85
C ALA A 91 -5.12 8.28 2.09
N VAL A 92 -4.49 7.15 2.44
CA VAL A 92 -3.54 7.06 3.56
C VAL A 92 -2.30 7.90 3.29
N ALA A 93 -1.72 7.77 2.09
CA ALA A 93 -0.55 8.55 1.67
C ALA A 93 -0.83 10.05 1.69
N ARG A 94 -1.97 10.50 1.13
CA ARG A 94 -2.35 11.91 1.13
C ARG A 94 -2.49 12.45 2.56
N ARG A 95 -3.05 11.67 3.48
CA ARG A 95 -3.12 12.08 4.89
C ARG A 95 -1.75 12.25 5.52
N ALA A 96 -0.77 11.42 5.16
CA ALA A 96 0.61 11.53 5.66
C ALA A 96 1.38 12.71 5.04
N LEU A 97 1.18 12.95 3.74
CA LEU A 97 1.94 13.96 3.00
C LEU A 97 1.35 15.37 3.11
N VAL A 98 0.03 15.48 3.31
CA VAL A 98 -0.70 16.76 3.36
C VAL A 98 -1.20 17.06 4.78
N GLY A 99 -1.57 16.02 5.54
CA GLY A 99 -1.91 16.18 6.95
C GLY A 99 -0.63 16.24 7.77
N THR A 100 -0.55 17.22 8.66
CA THR A 100 0.61 17.54 9.53
C THR A 100 1.86 17.93 8.74
N GLY A 101 2.00 19.18 8.32
CA GLY A 101 2.61 20.21 9.18
C GLY A 101 2.62 19.85 10.67
N SER A 102 3.42 18.87 11.08
CA SER A 102 3.88 18.84 12.47
C SER A 102 4.95 19.91 12.56
N GLN A 103 4.51 21.14 12.84
CA GLN A 103 5.34 22.15 13.47
C GLN A 103 5.88 21.53 14.76
N ALA A 104 7.16 21.19 14.79
CA ALA A 104 7.92 20.91 16.00
C ALA A 104 9.33 21.46 15.78
#